data_AF-A0A379WCJ3-F1
#
_entry.id   AF-A0A379WCJ3-F1
#
_cell.length_a   1.000
_cell.length_b   1.000
_cell.length_c   1.000
_cell.angle_alpha   90.00
_cell.angle_beta   90.00
_cell.angle_gamma   90.00
#
_symmetry.space_group_name_H-M   'P 1'
#
loop_
_entity.id
_entity.type
_entity.pdbx_description
1 polymer ?
#
loop_
_entity_poly.entity_id
_entity_poly.type
_entity_poly.pdbx_seq_one_letter_code
_entity_poly.pdbx_strand_id
1 'polypeptide(L)' 'MLWAPREFELFRLMDNPLAEGLLWHYLQRAPVAESFIWRRWLYVLWDEVAQLVNTGRFNRTNFDLAAKSLLPWLA' A
#
# COMPACT_ATOMS: atom_id res chain seq x y z
N MET A 1 -6.75 3.96 19.40
CA MET A 1 -5.71 3.04 18.90
C MET A 1 -6.33 2.21 17.79
N LEU A 2 -6.08 2.56 16.52
CA LEU A 2 -6.52 1.72 15.41
C LEU A 2 -5.51 0.59 15.27
N TRP A 3 -5.96 -0.63 15.51
CA TRP A 3 -5.13 -1.82 15.30
C TRP A 3 -5.11 -2.10 13.80
N ALA A 4 -3.95 -1.89 13.17
CA ALA A 4 -3.72 -2.22 11.77
C ALA A 4 -2.40 -2.98 11.62
N PRO A 5 -2.28 -3.87 10.61
CA PRO A 5 -0.99 -4.45 10.25
C PRO A 5 0.02 -3.34 9.94
N ARG A 6 1.26 -3.48 10.41
CA ARG A 6 2.35 -2.52 10.12
C ARG A 6 2.56 -2.25 8.63
N GLU A 7 2.22 -3.23 7.80
CA GLU A 7 2.26 -3.15 6.34
C GLU A 7 1.39 -2.00 5.78
N PHE A 8 0.34 -1.60 6.52
CA PHE A 8 -0.50 -0.45 6.18
C PHE A 8 0.23 0.90 6.31
N GLU A 9 1.27 0.99 7.13
CA GLU A 9 2.12 2.19 7.17
C GLU A 9 3.21 2.12 6.09
N LEU A 10 3.73 0.92 5.84
CA LEU A 10 4.87 0.70 4.95
C LEU A 10 4.54 0.87 3.47
N PHE A 11 3.31 0.56 3.03
CA PHE A 11 2.98 0.60 1.59
C PHE A 11 3.17 2.00 0.98
N ARG A 12 2.95 3.06 1.78
CA ARG A 12 3.10 4.46 1.37
C ARG A 12 4.55 4.84 1.04
N LEU A 13 5.50 4.07 1.56
CA LEU A 13 6.93 4.35 1.35
C LEU A 13 7.43 3.87 -0.02
N MET A 14 6.60 3.20 -0.82
CA MET A 14 7.00 2.67 -2.13
C MET A 14 6.78 3.63 -3.29
N ASP A 15 6.07 4.74 -3.08
CA ASP A 15 5.70 5.68 -4.14
C ASP A 15 6.71 6.84 -4.31
N ASN A 16 7.78 6.86 -3.50
CA ASN A 16 8.78 7.93 -3.52
C ASN A 16 10.21 7.36 -3.39
N PRO A 17 11.15 7.69 -4.30
CA PRO A 17 12.52 7.21 -4.24
C PRO A 17 13.25 7.49 -2.90
N LEU A 18 12.94 8.61 -2.25
CA LEU A 18 13.51 8.93 -0.93
C LEU A 18 12.90 8.07 0.19
N ALA A 19 11.63 7.70 0.06
CA ALA A 19 10.93 6.85 1.01
C ALA A 19 11.29 5.36 0.83
N GLU A 20 11.65 4.95 -0.38
CA GLU A 20 12.09 3.59 -0.69
C GLU A 20 13.35 3.22 0.10
N GLY A 21 14.30 4.16 0.24
CA GLY A 21 15.49 3.97 1.08
C GLY A 21 15.13 3.70 2.55
N LEU A 22 14.12 4.38 3.09
CA LEU A 22 13.63 4.14 4.45
C LEU A 22 12.98 2.76 4.58
N LEU A 23 12.14 2.37 3.61
CA LEU A 23 11.53 1.04 3.56
C LEU A 23 12.60 -0.05 3.54
N TRP A 24 13.64 0.11 2.71
CA TRP A 24 14.72 -0.86 2.61
C TRP A 24 15.42 -1.07 3.95
N HIS A 25 15.80 0.01 4.64
CA HIS A 25 16.43 -0.08 5.97
C HIS A 25 15.48 -0.70 7.02
N TYR A 26 14.18 -0.43 6.93
CA TYR A 26 13.19 -1.05 7.80
C TYR A 26 13.14 -2.57 7.60
N LEU A 27 13.03 -3.02 6.35
CA LEU A 27 12.88 -4.44 6.02
C LEU A 27 14.09 -5.29 6.41
N GLN A 28 15.30 -4.69 6.46
CA GLN A 28 16.48 -5.37 7.00
C GLN A 28 16.37 -5.73 8.47
N ARG A 29 15.62 -4.97 9.25
CA ARG A 29 15.45 -5.19 10.71
C ARG A 29 14.17 -5.94 11.03
N ALA A 30 13.10 -5.67 10.28
CA ALA A 30 11.77 -6.22 10.51
C ALA A 30 11.16 -6.67 9.17
N PRO A 31 11.57 -7.84 8.65
CA PRO A 31 11.05 -8.34 7.38
C PRO A 31 9.54 -8.55 7.47
N VAL A 32 8.84 -8.24 6.38
CA VAL A 32 7.42 -8.53 6.20
C VAL A 32 7.25 -9.85 5.46
N ALA A 33 6.03 -10.39 5.45
CA ALA A 33 5.78 -11.60 4.69
C ALA A 33 5.89 -11.33 3.18
N GLU A 34 6.29 -12.32 2.40
CA GLU A 34 6.40 -12.23 0.94
C GLU A 34 5.09 -11.76 0.28
N SER A 35 3.96 -12.19 0.84
CA SER A 35 2.61 -11.75 0.46
C SER A 35 2.39 -10.23 0.52
N PHE A 36 3.26 -9.46 1.17
CA PHE A 36 3.22 -8.00 1.18
C PHE A 36 3.24 -7.41 -0.23
N ILE A 37 3.94 -8.07 -1.18
CA ILE A 37 4.07 -7.62 -2.58
C ILE A 37 2.72 -7.41 -3.26
N TRP A 38 1.73 -8.25 -2.95
CA TRP A 38 0.37 -8.11 -3.48
C TRP A 38 -0.58 -7.43 -2.49
N ARG A 39 -0.40 -7.62 -1.17
CA ARG A 39 -1.23 -6.93 -0.15
C ARG A 39 -1.11 -5.41 -0.22
N ARG A 40 0.03 -4.88 -0.68
CA ARG A 40 0.18 -3.44 -0.92
C ARG A 40 -0.91 -2.87 -1.82
N TRP A 41 -1.35 -3.62 -2.83
CA TRP A 41 -2.36 -3.14 -3.78
C TRP A 41 -3.72 -3.05 -3.12
N LEU A 42 -4.02 -3.96 -2.19
CA LEU A 42 -5.19 -3.85 -1.33
C LEU A 42 -5.15 -2.59 -0.46
N TYR A 43 -3.98 -2.24 0.08
CA TYR A 43 -3.83 -1.02 0.88
C TYR A 43 -3.96 0.26 0.05
N VAL A 44 -3.47 0.28 -1.19
CA VAL A 44 -3.69 1.39 -2.12
C VAL A 44 -5.18 1.55 -2.44
N LEU A 45 -5.88 0.47 -2.77
CA LEU A 45 -7.34 0.51 -3.01
C LEU A 45 -8.09 1.04 -1.80
N TRP A 46 -7.75 0.56 -0.60
CA TRP A 46 -8.34 1.04 0.64
C TRP A 46 -8.08 2.53 0.86
N ASP A 47 -6.84 2.99 0.68
CA ASP A 47 -6.47 4.39 0.93
C ASP A 47 -7.19 5.34 -0.02
N GLU A 48 -7.30 5.00 -1.31
CA GLU A 48 -8.03 5.84 -2.28
C GLU A 48 -9.53 5.94 -1.92
N VAL A 49 -10.17 4.84 -1.53
CA VAL A 49 -11.58 4.86 -1.08
C VAL A 49 -11.73 5.63 0.22
N ALA A 50 -10.81 5.46 1.17
CA ALA A 50 -10.81 6.18 2.43
C ALA A 50 -10.60 7.69 2.23
N GLN A 51 -9.72 8.10 1.32
CA GLN A 51 -9.54 9.50 0.95
C GLN A 51 -10.79 10.08 0.31
N LEU A 52 -11.49 9.31 -0.54
CA LEU A 52 -12.73 9.74 -1.16
C LEU A 52 -13.80 9.99 -0.10
N VAL A 53 -14.01 9.03 0.81
CA VAL A 53 -15.03 9.12 1.86
C VAL A 53 -14.74 10.26 2.84
N ASN A 54 -13.48 10.39 3.27
CA ASN A 54 -13.12 11.31 4.36
C ASN A 54 -12.81 12.73 3.87
N THR A 55 -12.36 12.90 2.63
CA THR A 55 -11.86 14.19 2.12
C THR A 55 -12.44 14.59 0.76
N GLY A 56 -13.19 13.71 0.09
CA GLY A 56 -13.66 13.90 -1.29
C GLY A 56 -12.58 13.75 -2.36
N ARG A 57 -11.33 13.46 -1.98
CA ARG A 57 -10.20 13.27 -2.92
C ARG A 57 -10.11 11.83 -3.38
N PHE A 58 -9.88 11.62 -4.66
CA PHE A 58 -9.77 10.27 -5.21
C PHE A 58 -8.87 10.29 -6.44
N ASN A 59 -7.80 9.51 -6.42
CA ASN A 59 -6.93 9.33 -7.57
C ASN A 59 -7.35 8.09 -8.35
N ARG A 60 -8.13 8.30 -9.41
CA ARG A 60 -8.64 7.23 -10.27
C ARG A 60 -7.51 6.40 -10.90
N THR A 61 -6.40 7.04 -11.29
CA THR A 61 -5.27 6.37 -11.91
C THR A 61 -4.60 5.38 -10.96
N ASN A 62 -4.38 5.78 -9.70
CA ASN A 62 -3.84 4.91 -8.67
C ASN A 62 -4.77 3.73 -8.37
N PHE A 63 -6.07 4.00 -8.24
CA PHE A 63 -7.07 2.97 -8.00
C PHE A 63 -7.11 1.93 -9.12
N ASP A 64 -7.18 2.37 -10.38
CA ASP A 64 -7.23 1.47 -11.53
C ASP A 64 -5.93 0.65 -11.68
N LEU A 65 -4.77 1.26 -11.38
CA LEU A 65 -3.49 0.55 -11.35
C LEU A 65 -3.49 -0.54 -10.28
N ALA A 66 -3.84 -0.20 -9.04
CA ALA A 66 -3.85 -1.13 -7.92
C ALA A 66 -4.84 -2.28 -8.16
N ALA A 67 -6.03 -1.99 -8.69
CA ALA A 67 -7.02 -3.01 -9.05
C ALA A 67 -6.43 -4.00 -10.08
N LYS A 68 -5.87 -3.50 -11.18
CA LYS A 68 -5.25 -4.33 -12.21
C LYS A 68 -4.07 -5.15 -11.69
N SER A 69 -3.24 -4.55 -10.85
CA SER A 69 -2.06 -5.22 -10.29
C SER A 69 -2.39 -6.25 -9.20
N LEU A 70 -3.57 -6.15 -8.57
CA LEU A 70 -4.05 -7.13 -7.60
C LEU A 70 -4.65 -8.38 -8.28
N LEU A 71 -5.31 -8.23 -9.44
CA LEU A 71 -6.03 -9.32 -10.12
C LEU A 71 -5.23 -10.63 -10.27
N PRO A 72 -3.92 -10.63 -10.65
CA PRO A 72 -3.16 -11.87 -10.79
C PRO A 72 -2.99 -12.69 -9.50
N TRP A 73 -3.26 -12.09 -8.34
CA TRP A 73 -3.04 -12.69 -7.02
C TRP A 73 -4.34 -13.19 -6.36
N LEU A 74 -5.47 -13.10 -7.06
CA LEU A 74 -6.79 -13.52 -6.56
C LEU A 74 -7.26 -14.87 -7.14
N ALA A 75 -6.42 -15.54 -7.93
CA ALA A 75 -6.71 -16.82 -8.58
C ALA A 75 -6.47 -18.02 -7.66
#